data_AF-A0A955XKI5-F1
#
_entry.id   AF-A0A955XKI5-F1
#
_cell.length_a   1.000
_cell.length_b   1.000
_cell.length_c   1.000
_cell.angle_alpha   90.00
_cell.angle_beta   90.00
_cell.angle_gamma   90.00
#
_symmetry.space_group_name_H-M   'P 1'
#
loop_
_entity.id
_entity.type
_entity.pdbx_description
1 polymer ?
#
loop_
_entity_poly.entity_id
_entity_poly.type
_entity_poly.pdbx_seq_one_letter_code
_entity_poly.pdbx_strand_id
1 'polypeptide(L)'
;MSTPARAVGIDFGTTNSTVAVCEPDGRVRLARFPLPQIVAGIDDAAAAETFRSVLYFRAPEPRRPPQAEAGPGAIDAFLDEGEGRLMKSLKTFL
;
A
#
# COMPACT_ATOMS: atom_id res chain seq x y z
N MET A 1 15.40 16.71 -27.99
CA MET A 1 14.16 16.52 -27.21
C MET A 1 14.56 16.31 -25.76
N SER A 2 13.97 17.02 -24.80
CA SER A 2 14.29 16.86 -23.37
C SER A 2 13.78 15.50 -22.88
N THR A 3 14.59 14.76 -22.14
CA THR A 3 14.09 13.60 -21.38
C THR A 3 13.02 14.09 -20.40
N PRO A 4 11.84 13.46 -20.35
CA PRO A 4 10.82 13.84 -19.36
C PRO A 4 11.39 13.63 -17.96
N ALA A 5 11.13 14.58 -17.05
CA ALA A 5 11.53 14.46 -15.66
C ALA A 5 10.87 13.21 -15.04
N ARG A 6 11.61 12.47 -14.21
CA ARG A 6 11.04 11.36 -13.44
C ARG A 6 9.93 11.91 -12.55
N ALA A 7 8.70 11.46 -12.77
CA ALA A 7 7.53 11.94 -12.08
C ALA A 7 6.63 10.78 -11.68
N VAL A 8 5.94 10.95 -10.56
CA VAL A 8 4.88 10.05 -10.10
C VAL A 8 3.62 10.85 -9.80
N GLY A 9 2.47 10.32 -10.20
CA GLY A 9 1.15 10.81 -9.79
C GLY A 9 0.59 9.90 -8.71
N ILE A 10 -0.04 10.47 -7.69
CA ILE A 10 -0.66 9.70 -6.60
C ILE A 10 -2.13 10.09 -6.51
N ASP A 11 -3.01 9.11 -6.69
CA ASP A 11 -4.41 9.24 -6.28
C ASP A 11 -4.54 8.63 -4.89
N PHE A 12 -4.68 9.49 -3.88
CA PHE A 12 -4.81 9.08 -2.49
C PHE A 12 -6.28 9.03 -2.08
N GLY A 13 -6.92 7.87 -2.32
CA GLY A 13 -8.33 7.63 -2.01
C GLY A 13 -8.56 7.11 -0.59
N THR A 14 -9.82 7.14 -0.14
CA THR A 14 -10.25 6.65 1.19
C THR A 14 -10.10 5.14 1.35
N THR A 15 -10.41 4.39 0.29
CA THR A 15 -10.41 2.92 0.28
C THR A 15 -9.20 2.33 -0.42
N ASN A 16 -8.86 2.90 -1.59
CA ASN A 16 -7.73 2.49 -2.41
C ASN A 16 -6.94 3.73 -2.81
N SER A 17 -5.64 3.57 -2.94
CA SER A 17 -4.72 4.53 -3.53
C SER A 17 -4.04 3.92 -4.74
N THR A 18 -3.62 4.77 -5.67
CA THR A 18 -2.94 4.36 -6.91
C THR A 18 -1.74 5.25 -7.16
N VAL A 19 -0.67 4.67 -7.72
CA VAL A 19 0.52 5.41 -8.13
C VAL A 19 0.71 5.25 -9.63
N ALA A 20 0.70 6.34 -10.37
CA ALA A 20 1.09 6.39 -11.78
C ALA A 20 2.56 6.78 -11.89
N VAL A 21 3.34 6.03 -12.66
CA VAL A 21 4.77 6.27 -12.90
C VAL A 21 4.95 6.72 -14.34
N CYS A 22 5.59 7.87 -14.54
CA CYS A 22 6.01 8.34 -15.85
C CYS A 22 7.34 7.68 -16.22
N GLU A 23 7.34 6.88 -17.27
CA GLU A 23 8.52 6.19 -17.80
C GLU A 23 9.40 7.14 -18.63
N PRO A 24 10.69 6.83 -18.82
CA PRO A 24 11.59 7.70 -19.59
C PRO A 24 11.16 7.95 -21.06
N ASP A 25 10.35 7.06 -21.63
CA ASP A 25 9.80 7.17 -22.99
C ASP A 25 8.50 8.00 -23.05
N GLY A 26 8.06 8.56 -21.91
CA GLY A 26 6.85 9.35 -21.78
C GLY A 26 5.56 8.55 -21.63
N ARG A 27 5.63 7.20 -21.60
CA ARG A 27 4.47 6.37 -21.25
C ARG A 27 4.19 6.45 -19.76
N VAL A 28 2.94 6.18 -19.40
CA VAL A 28 2.50 6.10 -18.01
C VAL A 28 2.04 4.69 -17.72
N ARG A 29 2.53 4.13 -16.61
CA ARG A 29 2.08 2.83 -16.09
C ARG A 29 1.66 2.98 -14.64
N LEU A 30 0.69 2.18 -14.20
CA LEU A 30 0.37 2.06 -12.79
C LEU A 30 1.39 1.18 -12.07
N ALA A 31 1.81 1.59 -10.88
CA ALA A 31 2.56 0.74 -9.97
C ALA A 31 1.74 -0.50 -9.63
N ARG A 32 2.42 -1.63 -9.47
CA ARG A 32 1.79 -2.90 -9.10
C ARG A 32 2.20 -3.26 -7.69
N PHE A 33 1.23 -3.65 -6.89
CA PHE A 33 1.38 -4.00 -5.48
C PHE A 33 0.98 -5.47 -5.29
N PRO A 34 1.67 -6.21 -4.42
CA PRO A 34 1.25 -7.57 -4.06
C PRO A 34 -0.20 -7.59 -3.57
N LEU A 35 -0.91 -8.68 -3.83
CA LEU A 35 -2.18 -8.91 -3.16
C LEU A 35 -1.94 -9.39 -1.72
N PRO A 36 -2.86 -9.15 -0.77
CA PRO A 36 -2.83 -9.82 0.52
C PRO A 36 -2.82 -11.33 0.33
N GLN A 37 -2.11 -12.06 1.18
CA GLN A 37 -1.97 -13.52 1.09
C GLN A 37 -3.33 -14.24 1.03
N ILE A 38 -4.32 -13.73 1.77
CA ILE A 38 -5.68 -14.27 1.75
C ILE A 38 -6.39 -14.17 0.38
N VAL A 39 -5.91 -13.29 -0.50
CA VAL A 39 -6.47 -13.07 -1.86
C VAL A 39 -5.56 -13.67 -2.93
N ALA A 40 -4.23 -13.60 -2.76
CA ALA A 40 -3.25 -14.10 -3.73
C ALA A 40 -3.31 -15.64 -3.90
N GLY A 41 -3.72 -16.37 -2.86
CA GLY A 41 -3.75 -17.83 -2.90
C GLY A 41 -2.34 -18.42 -2.95
N ILE A 42 -2.04 -19.21 -3.99
CA ILE A 42 -0.73 -19.87 -4.20
C ILE A 42 0.15 -19.14 -5.22
N ASP A 43 -0.34 -18.07 -5.84
CA ASP A 43 0.43 -17.30 -6.82
C ASP A 43 1.00 -16.03 -6.20
N ASP A 44 2.24 -16.13 -5.70
CA ASP A 44 2.99 -14.99 -5.14
C ASP A 44 3.27 -13.87 -6.16
N ALA A 45 3.07 -14.12 -7.47
CA ALA A 45 3.19 -13.10 -8.51
C ALA A 45 1.89 -12.29 -8.71
N ALA A 46 0.78 -12.66 -8.05
CA ALA A 46 -0.48 -11.96 -8.16
C ALA A 46 -0.38 -10.54 -7.58
N ALA A 47 -0.64 -9.54 -8.42
CA ALA A 47 -0.48 -8.13 -8.07
C ALA A 47 -1.58 -7.26 -8.67
N ALA A 48 -2.03 -6.26 -7.91
CA ALA A 48 -3.02 -5.26 -8.31
C ALA A 48 -2.39 -3.90 -8.59
N GLU A 49 -3.08 -3.08 -9.38
CA GLU A 49 -2.69 -1.69 -9.66
C GLU A 49 -3.20 -0.69 -8.60
N THR A 50 -3.84 -1.21 -7.55
CA THR A 50 -4.36 -0.42 -6.42
C THR A 50 -3.77 -0.91 -5.12
N PHE A 51 -3.58 0.01 -4.19
CA PHE A 51 -3.06 -0.22 -2.85
C PHE A 51 -4.16 0.10 -1.84
N ARG A 52 -4.53 -0.84 -0.96
CA ARG A 52 -5.57 -0.56 0.05
C ARG A 52 -5.11 0.57 0.99
N SER A 53 -5.94 1.59 1.17
CA SER A 53 -5.63 2.77 2.00
C SER A 53 -5.82 2.48 3.49
N VAL A 54 -5.00 1.57 4.02
CA VAL A 54 -5.06 1.10 5.41
C VAL A 54 -3.66 1.06 6.03
N LEU A 55 -3.61 1.26 7.34
CA LEU A 55 -2.42 1.09 8.17
C LEU A 55 -2.74 0.14 9.32
N TYR A 56 -1.86 -0.81 9.60
CA TYR A 56 -1.93 -1.64 10.80
C TYR A 56 -0.80 -1.28 11.73
N PHE A 57 -1.12 -0.80 12.93
CA PHE A 57 -0.15 -0.58 13.99
C PHE A 57 -0.13 -1.82 14.88
N ARG A 58 1.04 -2.45 15.01
CA ARG A 58 1.21 -3.61 15.89
C ARG A 58 0.99 -3.21 17.35
N ALA A 59 0.73 -4.20 18.20
CA ALA A 59 0.65 -3.97 19.64
C ALA A 59 1.94 -3.31 20.15
N PRO A 60 1.86 -2.29 21.02
CA PRO A 60 3.04 -1.56 21.46
C PRO A 60 3.94 -2.45 22.32
N GLU A 61 5.22 -2.52 21.98
CA GLU A 61 6.24 -3.20 22.78
C GLU A 61 7.03 -2.19 23.63
N PRO A 62 7.27 -2.45 24.93
CA PRO A 62 8.07 -1.58 25.77
C PRO A 62 9.46 -1.33 25.20
N ARG A 63 9.89 -0.06 25.18
CA ARG A 63 11.20 0.39 24.67
C ARG A 63 11.42 0.17 23.17
N ARG A 64 10.37 -0.08 22.39
CA ARG A 64 10.44 -0.12 20.92
C ARG A 64 9.59 0.98 20.30
N PRO A 65 10.00 1.54 19.15
CA PRO A 65 9.16 2.47 18.40
C PRO A 65 7.90 1.76 17.88
N PRO A 66 6.79 2.48 17.64
CA PRO A 66 5.61 1.92 17.00
C PRO A 66 5.97 1.29 15.66
N GLN A 67 5.49 0.07 15.44
CA GLN A 67 5.64 -0.62 14.17
C GLN A 67 4.33 -0.55 13.40
N ALA A 68 4.41 -0.19 12.12
CA ALA A 68 3.25 -0.09 11.25
C ALA A 68 3.50 -0.76 9.90
N GLU A 69 2.48 -1.43 9.39
CA GLU A 69 2.36 -1.96 8.04
C GLU A 69 1.34 -1.14 7.26
N ALA A 70 1.44 -1.13 5.93
CA ALA A 70 0.48 -0.46 5.05
C ALA A 70 -0.11 -1.41 4.00
N GLY A 71 -1.33 -1.12 3.55
CA GLY A 71 -1.97 -1.81 2.42
C GLY A 71 -2.02 -3.33 2.56
N PRO A 72 -1.54 -4.11 1.56
CA PRO A 72 -1.59 -5.57 1.60
C PRO A 72 -0.95 -6.17 2.86
N GLY A 73 0.26 -5.73 3.21
CA GLY A 73 0.97 -6.21 4.41
C GLY A 73 0.24 -5.84 5.71
N ALA A 74 -0.49 -4.72 5.73
CA ALA A 74 -1.32 -4.36 6.89
C ALA A 74 -2.51 -5.31 7.06
N ILE A 75 -3.09 -5.78 5.96
CA ILE A 75 -4.20 -6.75 6.01
C ILE A 75 -3.68 -8.09 6.53
N ASP A 76 -2.56 -8.56 5.97
CA ASP A 76 -1.97 -9.83 6.38
C ASP A 76 -1.54 -9.80 7.85
N ALA A 77 -0.80 -8.78 8.28
CA ALA A 77 -0.39 -8.64 9.68
C ALA A 77 -1.57 -8.50 10.65
N PHE A 78 -2.64 -7.77 10.26
CA PHE A 78 -3.84 -7.67 11.10
C PHE A 78 -4.54 -9.02 11.28
N LEU A 79 -4.62 -9.83 10.22
CA LEU A 79 -5.27 -11.14 10.26
C LEU A 79 -4.44 -12.18 11.01
N ASP A 80 -3.11 -12.09 10.96
CA ASP A 80 -2.20 -12.99 11.66
C ASP A 80 -2.08 -12.66 13.15
N GLU A 81 -1.83 -11.38 13.49
CA GLU A 81 -1.54 -10.96 14.86
C GLU A 81 -2.79 -10.59 15.68
N GLY A 82 -3.74 -9.87 15.09
CA GLY A 82 -5.02 -9.47 15.71
C GLY A 82 -4.96 -8.50 16.91
N GLU A 83 -3.83 -8.38 17.63
CA GLU A 83 -3.74 -7.61 18.89
C GLU A 83 -3.53 -6.10 18.72
N GLY A 84 -3.07 -5.67 17.55
CA GLY A 84 -2.82 -4.27 17.20
C GLY A 84 -4.06 -3.44 16.86
N ARG A 85 -3.87 -2.43 16.01
CA ARG A 85 -4.90 -1.48 15.57
C ARG A 85 -4.85 -1.28 14.07
N LEU A 86 -5.92 -1.72 13.38
CA LEU A 86 -6.12 -1.45 11.96
C LEU A 86 -6.88 -0.13 11.76
N MET A 87 -6.25 0.81 11.07
CA MET A 87 -6.82 2.10 10.70
C MET A 87 -7.23 2.09 9.23
N LYS A 88 -8.45 2.56 8.97
CA LYS A 88 -9.08 2.65 7.64
C LYS A 88 -9.58 4.07 7.42
N SER A 89 -9.85 4.45 6.17
CA SER A 89 -10.39 5.77 5.81
C SER A 89 -9.51 6.95 6.26
N LEU A 90 -8.18 6.79 6.21
CA LEU A 90 -7.21 7.79 6.68
C LEU A 90 -7.36 9.14 6.00
N LYS A 91 -7.76 9.15 4.72
CA LYS A 91 -8.00 10.38 3.95
C LYS A 91 -9.05 11.30 4.60
N THR A 92 -9.99 10.77 5.39
CA THR A 92 -11.00 11.60 6.07
C THR A 92 -10.38 12.57 7.10
N PHE A 93 -9.13 12.33 7.50
CA PHE A 93 -8.39 13.15 8.48
C PHE A 93 -7.29 14.02 7.85
N LEU A 94 -7.19 14.07 6.51
CA LEU A 94 -6.25 14.90 5.75
C LEU A 94 -7.01 15.95 4.94
#